data_AF-A0A3B9GKI4-F1
#
_entry.id   AF-A0A3B9GKI4-F1
#
_cell.length_a   1.000
_cell.length_b   1.000
_cell.length_c   1.000
_cell.angle_alpha   90.00
_cell.angle_beta   90.00
_cell.angle_gamma   90.00
#
_symmetry.space_group_name_H-M   'P 1'
#
loop_
_entity.id
_entity.type
_entity.pdbx_description
1 polymer ?
#
loop_
_entity_poly.entity_id
_entity_poly.type
_entity_poly.pdbx_seq_one_letter_code
_entity_poly.pdbx_strand_id
1 'polypeptide(L)'
;MAERNITPFKGPVSATLIVVVLAVVAVLVLLSTSFFVVDQTEEAVVLTFGRITKTAQPGLHFKMPFGIQKNYNVPTQVIQSEQFGFRTAQAGVVTRYEQRAYPEESVMLTGDLNIVDVEWIIQYKINDPVAWLFNTEDRHKTIRDI
;
A
#
# COMPACT_ATOMS: atom_id res chain seq x y z
N MET A 1 -55.73 -46.59 -26.10
CA MET A 1 -54.83 -46.59 -24.92
C MET A 1 -53.45 -46.18 -25.41
N ALA A 2 -52.91 -45.06 -24.93
CA ALA A 2 -51.55 -44.62 -25.22
C ALA A 2 -50.92 -44.12 -23.92
N GLU A 3 -49.98 -44.89 -23.38
CA GLU A 3 -49.23 -44.52 -22.19
C GLU A 3 -48.21 -43.44 -22.56
N ARG A 4 -48.37 -42.24 -22.00
CA ARG A 4 -47.33 -41.19 -22.10
C ARG A 4 -46.23 -41.52 -21.09
N ASN A 5 -45.13 -42.07 -21.59
CA ASN A 5 -43.86 -42.12 -20.87
C ASN A 5 -43.34 -40.70 -20.63
N ILE A 6 -43.45 -40.24 -19.40
CA ILE A 6 -42.81 -39.01 -18.91
C ILE A 6 -41.43 -39.37 -18.34
N THR A 7 -40.40 -39.32 -19.18
CA THR A 7 -39.01 -39.32 -18.70
C THR A 7 -38.71 -37.93 -18.11
N PRO A 8 -38.26 -37.82 -16.85
CA PRO A 8 -37.89 -36.52 -16.30
C PRO A 8 -36.61 -36.02 -16.97
N PHE A 9 -36.71 -34.86 -17.61
CA PHE A 9 -35.63 -34.14 -18.26
C PHE A 9 -34.52 -33.82 -17.24
N LYS A 10 -33.45 -34.62 -17.24
CA LYS A 10 -32.23 -34.37 -16.48
C LYS A 10 -31.41 -33.34 -17.27
N GLY A 11 -31.54 -32.06 -16.91
CA GLY A 11 -30.77 -30.97 -17.52
C GLY A 11 -29.25 -31.22 -17.47
N PRO A 12 -28.47 -30.68 -18.42
CA PRO A 12 -27.09 -31.11 -18.71
C PRO A 12 -26.02 -30.62 -17.71
N VAL A 13 -26.40 -30.29 -16.48
CA VAL A 13 -25.44 -29.97 -15.41
C VAL A 13 -25.86 -30.69 -14.14
N SER A 14 -25.14 -31.76 -13.82
CA SER A 14 -25.30 -32.46 -12.55
C SER A 14 -25.03 -31.47 -11.41
N ALA A 15 -25.90 -31.42 -10.40
CA ALA A 15 -25.69 -30.61 -9.20
C ALA A 15 -24.31 -30.85 -8.58
N THR A 16 -23.77 -32.07 -8.70
CA THR A 16 -22.41 -32.44 -8.31
C THR A 16 -21.33 -31.65 -9.06
N LEU A 17 -21.52 -31.39 -10.36
CA LEU A 17 -20.57 -30.65 -11.19
C LEU A 17 -20.54 -29.16 -10.80
N ILE A 18 -21.70 -28.58 -10.46
CA ILE A 18 -21.80 -27.21 -9.94
C ILE A 18 -21.08 -27.08 -8.60
N VAL A 19 -21.27 -28.04 -7.68
CA VAL A 19 -20.59 -28.04 -6.37
C VAL A 19 -19.08 -28.18 -6.53
N VAL A 20 -18.60 -29.04 -7.42
CA VAL A 20 -17.17 -29.20 -7.70
C VAL A 20 -16.57 -27.91 -8.27
N VAL A 21 -17.24 -27.27 -9.23
CA VAL A 21 -16.77 -25.99 -9.81
C VAL A 21 -16.71 -24.90 -8.74
N LEU A 22 -17.74 -24.77 -7.90
CA LEU A 22 -17.75 -23.81 -6.78
C LEU A 22 -16.62 -24.05 -5.79
N ALA A 23 -16.34 -25.32 -5.44
CA ALA A 23 -15.25 -25.67 -4.54
C ALA A 23 -13.88 -25.30 -5.14
N VAL A 24 -13.67 -25.59 -6.43
CA VAL A 24 -12.42 -25.25 -7.14
C VAL A 24 -12.23 -23.73 -7.18
N VAL A 25 -13.28 -22.97 -7.53
CA VAL A 25 -13.23 -21.50 -7.55
C VAL A 25 -12.93 -20.94 -6.16
N ALA A 26 -13.56 -21.48 -5.11
CA ALA A 26 -13.29 -21.06 -3.74
C ALA A 26 -11.83 -21.29 -3.35
N VAL A 27 -11.26 -22.46 -3.67
CA VAL A 27 -9.84 -22.76 -3.41
C VAL A 27 -8.91 -21.82 -4.17
N LEU A 28 -9.20 -21.52 -5.44
CA LEU A 28 -8.39 -20.59 -6.23
C LEU A 28 -8.41 -19.16 -5.65
N VAL A 29 -9.58 -18.68 -5.23
CA VAL A 29 -9.72 -17.37 -4.57
C VAL A 29 -8.95 -17.34 -3.24
N LEU A 30 -9.01 -18.41 -2.46
CA LEU A 30 -8.27 -18.53 -1.21
C LEU A 30 -6.76 -18.46 -1.45
N LEU A 31 -6.23 -19.27 -2.38
CA LEU A 31 -4.80 -19.28 -2.68
C LEU A 31 -4.33 -17.92 -3.20
N SER A 32 -5.07 -17.32 -4.15
CA SER A 32 -4.70 -16.01 -4.72
C SER A 32 -4.65 -14.90 -3.68
N THR A 33 -5.54 -14.92 -2.67
CA THR A 33 -5.59 -13.89 -1.62
C THR A 33 -4.64 -14.14 -0.45
N SER A 34 -4.07 -15.35 -0.36
CA SER A 34 -3.23 -15.76 0.77
C SER A 34 -1.74 -15.47 0.57
N PHE A 35 -1.26 -15.28 -0.66
CA PHE A 35 0.14 -14.96 -0.92
C PHE A 35 0.34 -13.45 -1.10
N PHE A 36 1.45 -12.94 -0.57
CA PHE A 36 1.90 -11.58 -0.84
C PHE A 36 3.43 -11.54 -0.94
N VAL A 37 3.93 -10.59 -1.71
CA VAL A 37 5.36 -10.40 -1.96
C VAL A 37 5.79 -9.09 -1.31
N VAL A 38 6.96 -9.11 -0.70
CA VAL A 38 7.62 -7.94 -0.11
C VAL A 38 8.90 -7.70 -0.89
N ASP A 39 9.08 -6.48 -1.38
CA ASP A 39 10.25 -6.11 -2.15
C ASP A 39 11.51 -6.04 -1.26
N GLN A 40 12.70 -6.13 -1.86
CA GLN A 40 13.98 -6.05 -1.15
C GLN A 40 14.24 -4.71 -0.49
N THR A 41 13.55 -3.66 -0.95
CA THR A 41 13.67 -2.31 -0.40
C THR A 41 12.62 -1.99 0.66
N GLU A 42 11.75 -2.96 0.97
CA GLU A 42 10.59 -2.80 1.83
C GLU A 42 10.59 -3.81 2.98
N GLU A 43 9.95 -3.42 4.08
CA GLU A 43 9.53 -4.32 5.14
C GLU A 43 8.02 -4.25 5.30
N ALA A 44 7.38 -5.42 5.47
CA ALA A 44 5.93 -5.49 5.60
C ALA A 44 5.48 -5.69 7.05
N VAL A 45 4.71 -4.75 7.57
CA VAL A 45 4.09 -4.90 8.89
C VAL A 45 2.77 -5.65 8.75
N VAL A 46 2.65 -6.77 9.45
CA VAL A 46 1.46 -7.64 9.39
C VAL A 46 0.61 -7.45 10.65
N LEU A 47 -0.63 -7.04 10.42
CA LEU A 47 -1.68 -6.90 11.41
C LEU A 47 -2.60 -8.12 11.36
N THR A 48 -2.86 -8.75 12.51
CA THR A 48 -3.90 -9.78 12.67
C THR A 48 -5.02 -9.19 13.51
N PHE A 49 -6.25 -9.11 12.97
CA PHE A 49 -7.40 -8.46 13.63
C PHE A 49 -7.09 -7.05 14.17
N GLY A 50 -6.21 -6.31 13.50
CA GLY A 50 -5.81 -4.96 13.93
C GLY A 50 -4.71 -4.90 14.98
N ARG A 51 -4.17 -6.04 15.45
CA ARG A 51 -2.99 -6.09 16.33
C ARG A 51 -1.73 -6.44 15.54
N ILE A 52 -0.63 -5.73 15.82
CA ILE A 52 0.68 -6.02 15.24
C ILE A 52 1.11 -7.41 15.69
N THR A 53 1.39 -8.29 14.72
CA THR A 53 1.80 -9.66 15.01
C THR A 53 3.27 -9.89 14.66
N LYS A 54 3.69 -9.40 13.49
CA LYS A 54 5.06 -9.58 12.99
C LYS A 54 5.42 -8.54 11.94
N THR A 55 6.72 -8.32 11.78
CA THR A 55 7.31 -7.63 10.63
C THR A 55 7.91 -8.69 9.71
N ALA A 56 7.48 -8.70 8.46
CA ALA A 56 7.95 -9.61 7.43
C ALA A 56 9.07 -8.94 6.62
N GLN A 57 10.20 -9.64 6.54
CA GLN A 57 11.36 -9.26 5.74
C GLN A 57 11.10 -9.47 4.24
N PRO A 58 11.96 -8.98 3.34
CA PRO A 58 11.80 -9.19 1.90
C PRO A 58 11.60 -10.65 1.50
N GLY A 59 10.68 -10.91 0.56
CA GLY A 59 10.39 -12.25 0.04
C GLY A 59 8.90 -12.58 -0.09
N LEU A 60 8.63 -13.86 -0.38
CA LEU A 60 7.28 -14.39 -0.49
C LEU A 60 6.76 -14.79 0.89
N HIS A 61 5.60 -14.26 1.26
CA HIS A 61 4.95 -14.54 2.54
C HIS A 61 3.52 -15.03 2.35
N PHE A 62 3.06 -15.78 3.34
CA PHE A 62 1.69 -16.26 3.44
C PHE A 62 0.94 -15.46 4.51
N LYS A 63 -0.27 -15.03 4.17
CA LYS A 63 -1.24 -14.41 5.08
C LYS A 63 -2.57 -15.15 5.02
N MET A 64 -3.31 -15.10 6.12
CA MET A 64 -4.67 -15.61 6.15
C MET A 64 -5.61 -14.70 5.33
N PRO A 65 -6.44 -15.28 4.43
CA PRO A 65 -7.36 -14.52 3.60
C PRO A 65 -8.55 -13.97 4.42
N PHE A 66 -9.43 -13.21 3.76
CA PHE A 66 -10.63 -12.57 4.36
C PHE A 66 -10.38 -11.44 5.36
N GLY A 67 -9.28 -10.70 5.21
CA GLY A 67 -9.04 -9.50 6.02
C GLY A 67 -8.71 -9.78 7.49
N ILE A 68 -8.55 -11.06 7.87
CA ILE A 68 -8.01 -11.49 9.17
C ILE A 68 -6.60 -10.94 9.32
N GLN A 69 -5.80 -11.03 8.26
CA GLN A 69 -4.46 -10.45 8.19
C GLN A 69 -4.36 -9.38 7.12
N LYS A 70 -3.81 -8.22 7.51
CA LYS A 70 -3.48 -7.11 6.60
C LYS A 70 -1.97 -6.89 6.60
N ASN A 71 -1.38 -6.70 5.44
CA ASN A 71 0.02 -6.35 5.27
C ASN A 71 0.15 -4.89 4.83
N TYR A 72 1.12 -4.20 5.40
CA TYR A 72 1.49 -2.83 5.04
C TYR A 72 2.97 -2.83 4.70
N ASN A 73 3.29 -2.68 3.41
CA ASN A 73 4.65 -2.60 2.94
C ASN A 73 5.17 -1.17 3.14
N VAL A 74 6.35 -1.04 3.74
CA VAL A 74 6.98 0.23 4.06
C VAL A 74 8.41 0.23 3.51
N PRO A 75 8.81 1.24 2.72
CA PRO A 75 10.14 1.29 2.13
C PRO A 75 11.19 1.73 3.18
N THR A 76 11.66 0.77 3.96
CA THR A 76 12.66 1.00 5.03
C THR A 76 14.08 1.12 4.49
N GLN A 77 14.36 0.65 3.28
CA GLN A 77 15.71 0.66 2.69
C GLN A 77 15.88 1.74 1.59
N VAL A 78 14.88 2.62 1.43
CA VAL A 78 14.91 3.73 0.44
C VAL A 78 15.05 5.07 1.14
N ILE A 79 15.87 5.96 0.59
CA ILE A 79 15.93 7.36 1.00
C ILE A 79 14.77 8.10 0.33
N GLN A 80 13.89 8.67 1.13
CA GLN A 80 12.79 9.51 0.67
C GLN A 80 13.23 10.97 0.69
N SER A 81 12.77 11.75 -0.29
CA SER A 81 13.08 13.18 -0.40
C SER A 81 11.78 13.99 -0.39
N GLU A 82 11.68 14.94 0.52
CA GLU A 82 10.60 15.94 0.56
C GLU A 82 11.18 17.30 0.17
N GLN A 83 10.52 17.97 -0.77
CA GLN A 83 10.90 19.29 -1.28
C GLN A 83 10.07 20.35 -0.57
N PHE A 84 10.71 21.47 -0.21
CA PHE A 84 10.08 22.61 0.47
C PHE A 84 10.32 23.88 -0.36
N GLY A 85 9.24 24.63 -0.61
CA GLY A 85 9.29 25.86 -1.43
C GLY A 85 9.11 25.63 -2.92
N PHE A 86 9.44 24.43 -3.41
CA PHE A 86 9.38 24.06 -4.82
C PHE A 86 8.93 22.61 -5.01
N ARG A 87 8.55 22.24 -6.23
CA ARG A 87 8.22 20.85 -6.61
C ARG A 87 8.81 20.51 -7.97
N THR A 88 9.20 19.26 -8.14
CA THR A 88 9.70 18.73 -9.42
C THR A 88 8.53 18.21 -10.26
N ALA A 89 8.23 18.86 -11.38
CA ALA A 89 7.18 18.45 -12.30
C ALA A 89 7.59 17.24 -13.17
N GLN A 90 8.85 17.22 -13.61
CA GLN A 90 9.40 16.12 -14.40
C GLN A 90 10.89 15.92 -14.08
N ALA A 91 11.22 14.73 -13.57
CA ALA A 91 12.60 14.29 -13.39
C ALA A 91 13.15 13.72 -14.71
N GLY A 92 14.38 14.09 -15.08
CA GLY A 92 15.03 13.65 -16.32
C GLY A 92 16.42 14.26 -16.49
N VAL A 93 17.00 14.15 -17.69
CA VAL A 93 18.30 14.78 -18.03
C VAL A 93 18.25 16.30 -17.79
N VAL A 94 17.11 16.91 -18.09
CA VAL A 94 16.78 18.27 -17.66
C VAL A 94 15.60 18.15 -16.71
N THR A 95 15.84 18.51 -15.45
CA THR A 95 14.79 18.54 -14.42
C THR A 95 13.93 19.77 -14.63
N ARG A 96 12.61 19.60 -14.72
CA ARG A 96 11.64 20.69 -14.81
C ARG A 96 10.91 20.83 -13.49
N TYR A 97 11.00 22.01 -12.89
CA TYR A 97 10.24 22.37 -11.69
C TYR A 97 8.85 22.88 -12.05
N GLU A 98 7.91 22.73 -11.12
CA GLU A 98 6.59 23.36 -11.22
C GLU A 98 6.75 24.88 -11.22
N GLN A 99 5.90 25.57 -12.00
CA GLN A 99 5.89 27.03 -12.02
C GLN A 99 5.21 27.64 -10.78
N ARG A 100 4.51 26.81 -9.99
CA ARG A 100 3.83 27.24 -8.77
C ARG A 100 4.85 27.34 -7.63
N ALA A 101 4.94 28.52 -7.03
CA ALA A 101 5.73 28.74 -5.82
C ALA A 101 4.94 28.31 -4.55
N TYR A 102 5.67 27.88 -3.52
CA TYR A 102 5.12 27.46 -2.23
C TYR A 102 5.68 28.33 -1.09
N PRO A 103 5.30 29.63 -1.02
CA PRO A 103 5.90 30.57 -0.08
C PRO A 103 5.63 30.22 1.40
N GLU A 104 4.56 29.48 1.69
CA GLU A 104 4.26 28.98 3.03
C GLU A 104 5.32 28.00 3.56
N GLU A 105 6.13 27.42 2.67
CA GLU A 105 7.17 26.44 3.00
C GLU A 105 8.58 27.02 2.96
N SER A 106 8.82 28.12 2.24
CA SER A 106 10.17 28.65 1.99
C SER A 106 10.44 30.03 2.60
N VAL A 107 9.39 30.80 2.91
CA VAL A 107 9.54 32.17 3.40
C VAL A 107 9.73 32.18 4.91
N MET A 108 10.80 32.83 5.38
CA MET A 108 11.11 33.01 6.79
C MET A 108 11.42 34.46 7.14
N LEU A 109 11.19 34.81 8.40
CA LEU A 109 11.60 36.08 8.98
C LEU A 109 12.87 35.87 9.81
N THR A 110 13.94 36.54 9.45
CA THR A 110 15.19 36.53 10.21
C THR A 110 15.08 37.42 11.46
N GLY A 111 16.01 37.25 12.41
CA GLY A 111 16.00 37.99 13.68
C GLY A 111 16.14 39.52 13.53
N ASP A 112 16.64 39.99 12.38
CA ASP A 112 16.76 41.40 12.01
C ASP A 112 15.61 41.89 11.09
N LEU A 113 14.50 41.14 11.06
CA LEU A 113 13.27 41.45 10.30
C LEU A 113 13.43 41.47 8.78
N ASN A 114 14.43 40.77 8.25
CA ASN A 114 14.53 40.54 6.81
C ASN A 114 13.70 39.32 6.41
N ILE A 115 13.07 39.41 5.24
CA ILE A 115 12.36 38.30 4.62
C ILE A 115 13.35 37.56 3.71
N VAL A 116 13.49 36.26 3.95
CA VAL A 116 14.30 35.38 3.12
C VAL A 116 13.44 34.29 2.53
N ASP A 117 13.71 33.93 1.28
CA ASP A 117 13.07 32.83 0.57
C ASP A 117 14.11 31.72 0.38
N VAL A 118 13.91 30.60 1.05
CA VAL A 118 14.87 29.49 1.09
C VAL A 118 14.18 28.21 0.66
N GLU A 119 14.64 27.66 -0.46
CA GLU A 119 14.25 26.34 -0.94
C GLU A 119 15.19 25.27 -0.35
N TRP A 120 14.64 24.16 0.13
CA TRP A 120 15.46 23.06 0.64
C TRP A 120 14.84 21.68 0.37
N ILE A 121 15.66 20.65 0.53
CA ILE A 121 15.27 19.24 0.40
C ILE A 121 15.61 18.52 1.70
N ILE A 122 14.64 17.83 2.27
CA ILE A 122 14.85 16.94 3.41
C ILE A 122 14.90 15.52 2.90
N GLN A 123 16.01 14.85 3.20
CA GLN A 123 16.19 13.43 2.91
C GLN A 123 16.10 12.62 4.20
N TYR A 124 15.22 11.62 4.21
CA TYR A 124 15.02 10.77 5.38
C TYR A 124 14.88 9.30 4.98
N LYS A 125 15.10 8.43 5.96
CA LYS A 125 14.94 6.98 5.82
C LYS A 125 14.08 6.48 6.97
N ILE A 126 13.14 5.59 6.66
CA ILE A 126 12.28 5.00 7.68
C ILE A 126 13.07 3.89 8.39
N ASN A 127 13.36 4.10 9.68
CA ASN A 127 14.12 3.15 10.49
C ASN A 127 13.23 2.10 11.18
N ASP A 128 12.08 2.52 11.70
CA ASP A 128 11.10 1.63 12.34
C ASP A 128 9.76 1.72 11.59
N PRO A 129 9.37 0.67 10.83
CA PRO A 129 8.14 0.67 10.07
C PRO A 129 6.89 0.60 10.95
N VAL A 130 6.99 0.04 12.17
CA VAL A 130 5.87 -0.05 13.11
C VAL A 130 5.58 1.34 13.68
N ALA A 131 6.61 2.02 14.18
CA ALA A 131 6.47 3.39 14.68
C ALA A 131 5.98 4.34 13.58
N TRP A 132 6.50 4.19 12.35
CA TRP A 132 6.06 4.97 11.19
C TRP A 132 4.56 4.81 10.90
N LEU A 133 4.01 3.60 11.00
CA LEU A 133 2.62 3.34 10.65
C LEU A 133 1.62 3.67 11.77
N PHE A 134 2.01 3.56 13.03
CA PHE A 134 1.05 3.60 14.16
C PHE A 134 1.32 4.66 15.21
N ASN A 135 2.49 5.31 15.20
CA ASN A 135 2.86 6.34 16.18
C ASN A 135 2.81 7.76 15.60
N THR A 136 2.24 7.95 14.41
CA THR A 136 2.05 9.27 13.80
C THR A 136 0.63 9.39 13.27
N GLU A 137 -0.03 10.53 13.53
CA GLU A 137 -1.41 10.79 13.07
C GLU A 137 -1.42 11.11 11.57
N ASP A 138 -0.52 11.98 11.14
CA ASP A 138 -0.27 12.28 9.73
C ASP A 138 1.24 12.29 9.44
N ARG A 139 1.67 11.29 8.68
CA ARG A 139 3.08 11.06 8.34
C ARG A 139 3.69 12.20 7.52
N HIS A 140 2.94 12.75 6.57
CA HIS A 140 3.45 13.84 5.73
C HIS A 140 3.48 15.15 6.51
N LYS A 141 2.45 15.43 7.30
CA LYS A 141 2.40 16.64 8.12
C LYS A 141 3.49 16.65 9.19
N THR A 142 3.75 15.51 9.85
CA THR A 142 4.79 15.39 10.88
C THR A 142 6.17 15.76 10.35
N ILE A 143 6.50 15.39 9.10
CA ILE A 143 7.79 15.73 8.47
C ILE A 143 7.84 17.19 8.00
N ARG A 144 6.68 17.84 7.81
CA ARG A 144 6.59 19.22 7.33
C ARG A 144 6.49 20.25 8.46
N ASP A 145 6.06 19.84 9.64
CA ASP A 145 5.92 20.69 10.83
C ASP A 145 7.24 20.81 11.65
N ILE A 146 8.34 20.22 11.19
CA ILE A 146 9.65 20.27 11.88
C ILE A 146 10.41 21.59 11.71
#